data_AF-A0A024XFX0-F1
#
_entry.id   AF-A0A024XFX0-F1
#
_cell.length_a   1.000
_cell.length_b   1.000
_cell.length_c   1.000
_cell.angle_alpha   90.00
_cell.angle_beta   90.00
_cell.angle_gamma   90.00
#
_symmetry.space_group_name_H-M   'P 1'
#
loop_
_entity.id
_entity.type
_entity.pdbx_description
1 polymer ?
#
loop_
_entity_poly.entity_id
_entity_poly.type
_entity_poly.pdbx_seq_one_letter_code
_entity_poly.pdbx_strand_id
1 'polypeptide(L)'
;MLFNNNIKIDINRFKRIIAEASEEQKYPWEEDFCLILNEEELIRPEHNDSPYLPEHYENIDKINELSINSTKIWKETIKKMKQNYEKETDNMNHNWRDFMWHYKWANIYLYKVHKLINITLKDLTNPIHDKEETITTWIKWIQEDIEYFLFNLQVEWLRILTLELFYKNKE
;
A
#
# COMPACT_ATOMS: atom_id res chain seq x y z
N MET A 1 44.46 -10.81 -0.94
CA MET A 1 43.43 -9.79 -0.64
C MET A 1 42.24 -10.51 -0.02
N LEU A 2 42.02 -10.31 1.28
CA LEU A 2 40.97 -10.96 2.06
C LEU A 2 39.64 -10.23 1.78
N PHE A 3 38.75 -10.85 1.01
CA PHE A 3 37.36 -10.43 0.94
C PHE A 3 36.67 -10.84 2.24
N ASN A 4 36.57 -9.90 3.17
CA ASN A 4 35.87 -10.06 4.42
C ASN A 4 34.35 -9.99 4.17
N ASN A 5 33.80 -11.03 3.54
CA ASN A 5 32.37 -11.14 3.22
C ASN A 5 31.62 -11.78 4.39
N ASN A 6 31.56 -11.08 5.52
CA ASN A 6 30.56 -11.35 6.55
C ASN A 6 29.23 -10.76 6.09
N ILE A 7 28.52 -11.44 5.18
CA ILE A 7 27.07 -11.26 5.05
C ILE A 7 26.43 -12.01 6.23
N LYS A 8 26.72 -11.54 7.45
CA LYS A 8 25.78 -11.76 8.55
C LYS A 8 24.64 -10.80 8.26
N ILE A 9 23.49 -11.35 7.86
CA ILE A 9 22.23 -10.60 7.83
C ILE A 9 22.07 -10.03 9.24
N ASP A 10 22.42 -8.75 9.41
CA ASP A 10 22.45 -8.11 10.71
C ASP A 10 21.01 -7.90 11.17
N ILE A 11 20.51 -8.85 11.96
CA ILE A 11 19.18 -8.82 12.56
C ILE A 11 18.96 -7.49 13.32
N ASN A 12 20.01 -6.85 13.84
CA ASN A 12 19.89 -5.56 14.51
C ASN A 12 19.62 -4.40 13.54
N ARG A 13 20.10 -4.49 12.29
CA ARG A 13 19.77 -3.52 11.23
C ARG A 13 18.27 -3.56 10.89
N PHE A 14 17.69 -4.75 10.82
CA PHE A 14 16.24 -4.90 10.60
C PHE A 14 15.44 -4.41 11.79
N LYS A 15 15.84 -4.76 13.01
CA LYS A 15 15.22 -4.24 14.24
C LYS A 15 15.23 -2.71 14.29
N ARG A 16 16.34 -2.07 13.92
CA ARG A 16 16.44 -0.61 13.91
C ARG A 16 15.49 0.02 12.88
N ILE A 17 15.44 -0.51 11.65
CA ILE A 17 14.53 -0.01 10.61
C ILE A 17 13.06 -0.23 11.00
N ILE A 18 12.73 -1.37 11.64
CA ILE A 18 11.38 -1.65 12.14
C ILE A 18 11.03 -0.69 13.29
N ALA A 19 11.94 -0.46 14.24
CA ALA A 19 11.73 0.44 15.37
C ALA A 19 11.55 1.91 14.91
N GLU A 20 12.43 2.39 14.03
CA GLU A 20 12.36 3.73 13.42
C GLU A 20 11.05 3.94 12.64
N ALA A 21 10.51 2.90 12.01
CA ALA A 21 9.22 2.96 11.32
C ALA A 21 7.99 2.84 12.25
N SER A 22 8.18 2.33 13.48
CA SER A 22 7.09 2.05 14.43
C SER A 22 6.80 3.19 15.41
N GLU A 23 7.75 4.08 15.65
CA GLU A 23 7.65 5.07 16.73
C GLU A 23 6.95 6.39 16.31
N GLU A 24 6.83 6.71 15.01
CA GLU A 24 6.34 8.05 14.59
C GLU A 24 5.26 8.09 13.49
N GLN A 25 4.88 7.00 12.83
CA GLN A 25 3.95 7.09 11.69
C GLN A 25 2.76 6.13 11.81
N LYS A 26 1.59 6.72 12.07
CA LYS A 26 0.31 6.14 11.65
C LYS A 26 0.42 5.83 10.17
N TYR A 27 0.33 4.55 9.79
CA TYR A 27 0.55 4.12 8.41
C TYR A 27 -0.50 4.77 7.50
N PRO A 28 -0.12 5.66 6.55
CA PRO A 28 -1.11 6.42 5.81
C PRO A 28 -2.07 5.54 4.99
N TRP A 29 -1.61 4.33 4.60
CA TRP A 29 -2.43 3.35 3.89
C TRP A 29 -3.49 2.64 4.77
N GLU A 30 -3.43 2.79 6.09
CA GLU A 30 -4.46 2.30 7.03
C GLU A 30 -5.58 3.32 7.25
N GLU A 31 -5.38 4.57 6.82
CA GLU A 31 -6.38 5.62 6.98
C GLU A 31 -7.57 5.43 6.04
N ASP A 32 -8.72 5.93 6.49
CA ASP A 32 -9.93 5.96 5.68
C ASP A 32 -9.73 6.89 4.49
N PHE A 33 -10.31 6.54 3.35
CA PHE A 33 -10.44 7.49 2.26
C PHE A 33 -11.46 8.55 2.69
N CYS A 34 -11.04 9.81 2.65
CA CYS A 34 -11.88 10.94 3.03
C CYS A 34 -11.62 12.12 2.10
N LEU A 35 -12.71 12.74 1.65
CA LEU A 35 -12.68 14.09 1.12
C LEU A 35 -12.67 15.07 2.28
N ILE A 36 -11.53 15.71 2.49
CA ILE A 36 -11.43 16.94 3.28
C ILE A 36 -11.34 18.05 2.25
N LEU A 37 -12.48 18.69 1.98
CA LEU A 37 -12.53 19.89 1.16
C LEU A 37 -12.28 21.11 2.04
N ASN A 38 -11.48 22.05 1.55
CA ASN A 38 -11.32 23.33 2.21
C ASN A 38 -12.58 24.19 2.00
N GLU A 39 -12.84 25.15 2.89
CA GLU A 39 -14.00 26.05 2.79
C GLU A 39 -14.08 26.75 1.42
N GLU A 40 -12.94 27.08 0.81
CA GLU A 40 -12.85 27.68 -0.53
C GLU A 40 -13.27 26.72 -1.66
N GLU A 41 -13.07 25.40 -1.50
CA GLU A 41 -13.50 24.37 -2.44
C GLU A 41 -15.00 24.05 -2.29
N LEU A 42 -15.62 24.47 -1.19
CA LEU A 42 -17.07 24.41 -0.97
C LEU A 42 -17.81 25.62 -1.57
N ILE A 43 -17.12 26.71 -1.89
CA ILE A 43 -17.72 27.91 -2.50
C ILE A 43 -18.03 27.62 -3.97
N ARG A 44 -19.32 27.36 -4.24
CA ARG A 44 -19.85 27.15 -5.60
C ARG A 44 -20.27 28.48 -6.23
N PRO A 45 -19.99 28.73 -7.51
CA PRO A 45 -20.82 29.62 -8.30
C PRO A 45 -22.18 28.95 -8.53
N GLU A 46 -23.28 29.63 -8.17
CA GLU A 46 -24.64 29.11 -8.39
C GLU A 46 -25.00 28.99 -9.88
N HIS A 47 -24.34 29.76 -10.75
CA HIS A 47 -24.47 29.71 -12.21
C HIS A 47 -23.08 29.75 -12.87
N ASN A 48 -22.88 28.88 -13.85
CA ASN A 48 -21.59 28.65 -14.50
C ASN A 48 -21.59 29.26 -15.91
N ASP A 49 -21.57 30.59 -16.00
CA ASP A 49 -21.49 31.31 -17.29
C ASP A 49 -20.05 31.36 -17.86
N SER A 50 -19.09 30.75 -17.17
CA SER A 50 -17.69 30.74 -17.58
C SER A 50 -17.39 29.56 -18.51
N PRO A 51 -16.90 29.78 -19.75
CA PRO A 51 -16.51 28.72 -20.67
C PRO A 51 -15.24 27.96 -20.25
N TYR A 52 -14.65 28.31 -19.09
CA TYR A 52 -13.40 27.74 -18.58
C TYR A 52 -13.58 26.84 -17.35
N LEU A 53 -14.81 26.72 -16.82
CA LEU A 53 -15.11 25.79 -15.73
C LEU A 53 -15.60 24.45 -16.29
N PRO A 54 -15.19 23.30 -15.73
CA PRO A 54 -15.67 22.00 -16.18
C PRO A 54 -17.20 21.94 -16.16
N GLU A 55 -17.80 21.42 -17.23
CA GLU A 55 -19.26 21.23 -17.38
C GLU A 55 -19.87 20.34 -16.28
N HIS A 56 -19.03 19.55 -15.60
CA HIS A 56 -19.43 18.58 -14.60
C HIS A 56 -18.60 18.74 -13.33
N TYR A 57 -19.31 18.93 -12.22
CA TYR A 57 -18.76 18.90 -10.88
C TYR A 57 -19.58 17.90 -10.08
N GLU A 58 -18.96 16.80 -9.67
CA GLU A 58 -19.69 15.73 -8.99
C GLU A 58 -20.17 16.14 -7.60
N ASN A 59 -21.33 15.61 -7.21
CA ASN A 59 -21.89 15.90 -5.90
C ASN A 59 -20.98 15.32 -4.81
N ILE A 60 -20.46 16.18 -3.94
CA ILE A 60 -19.65 15.85 -2.77
C ILE A 60 -20.25 14.70 -1.96
N ASP A 61 -21.58 14.65 -1.80
CA ASP A 61 -22.25 13.56 -1.07
C ASP A 61 -22.03 12.20 -1.73
N LYS A 62 -22.09 12.13 -3.05
CA LYS A 62 -21.82 10.90 -3.80
C LYS A 62 -20.36 10.48 -3.69
N ILE A 63 -19.44 11.44 -3.66
CA ILE A 63 -18.03 11.11 -3.52
C ILE A 63 -17.70 10.69 -2.08
N ASN A 64 -18.37 11.27 -1.09
CA ASN A 64 -18.30 10.81 0.30
C ASN A 64 -18.82 9.37 0.43
N GLU A 65 -19.95 9.05 -0.20
CA GLU A 65 -20.48 7.69 -0.25
C GLU A 65 -19.47 6.73 -0.91
N LEU A 66 -18.90 7.11 -2.05
CA LEU A 66 -17.86 6.32 -2.73
C LEU A 66 -16.60 6.16 -1.86
N SER A 67 -16.20 7.19 -1.10
CA SER A 67 -15.04 7.14 -0.19
C SER A 67 -15.26 6.15 0.95
N ILE A 68 -16.46 6.14 1.55
CA ILE A 68 -16.85 5.19 2.60
C ILE A 68 -16.85 3.76 2.05
N ASN A 69 -17.47 3.54 0.88
CA ASN A 69 -17.53 2.23 0.25
C ASN A 69 -16.12 1.73 -0.13
N SER A 70 -15.30 2.59 -0.72
CA SER A 70 -13.90 2.29 -1.06
C SER A 70 -13.08 1.94 0.18
N THR A 71 -13.31 2.63 1.30
CA THR A 71 -12.62 2.38 2.58
C THR A 71 -12.94 0.98 3.10
N LYS A 72 -14.21 0.59 3.05
CA LYS A 72 -14.64 -0.75 3.47
C LYS A 72 -13.98 -1.83 2.62
N ILE A 73 -14.05 -1.70 1.30
CA ILE A 73 -13.47 -2.69 0.36
C ILE A 73 -11.96 -2.77 0.53
N TRP A 74 -11.29 -1.62 0.67
CA TRP A 74 -9.85 -1.54 0.92
C TRP A 74 -9.45 -2.30 2.19
N LYS A 75 -10.06 -1.98 3.33
CA LYS A 75 -9.72 -2.62 4.60
C LYS A 75 -9.98 -4.12 4.57
N GLU A 76 -11.09 -4.57 4.00
CA GLU A 76 -11.38 -6.00 3.83
C GLU A 76 -10.35 -6.68 2.93
N THR A 77 -9.93 -6.02 1.85
CA THR A 77 -8.93 -6.50 0.91
C THR A 77 -7.56 -6.63 1.58
N ILE A 78 -7.07 -5.59 2.25
CA ILE A 78 -5.78 -5.62 2.96
C ILE A 78 -5.80 -6.65 4.09
N LYS A 79 -6.92 -6.80 4.81
CA LYS A 79 -7.07 -7.83 5.85
C LYS A 79 -6.89 -9.24 5.27
N LYS A 80 -7.57 -9.55 4.16
CA LYS A 80 -7.45 -10.86 3.48
C LYS A 80 -6.02 -11.10 2.97
N MET A 81 -5.39 -10.07 2.39
CA MET A 81 -3.99 -10.15 1.94
C MET A 81 -3.05 -10.43 3.09
N LYS A 82 -3.19 -9.73 4.22
CA LYS A 82 -2.35 -9.92 5.41
C LYS A 82 -2.48 -11.34 5.96
N GLN A 83 -3.71 -11.86 6.04
CA GLN A 83 -3.95 -13.25 6.45
C GLN A 83 -3.30 -14.26 5.52
N ASN A 84 -3.40 -14.06 4.20
CA ASN A 84 -2.74 -14.93 3.22
C ASN A 84 -1.22 -14.82 3.33
N TYR A 85 -0.69 -13.61 3.47
CA TYR A 85 0.73 -13.36 3.65
C TYR A 85 1.29 -14.07 4.88
N GLU A 86 0.63 -13.94 6.02
CA GLU A 86 1.05 -14.59 7.28
C GLU A 86 1.08 -16.12 7.15
N LYS A 87 0.12 -16.69 6.42
CA LYS A 87 0.06 -18.14 6.15
C LYS A 87 1.17 -18.60 5.21
N GLU A 88 1.37 -17.91 4.08
CA GLU A 88 2.36 -18.28 3.06
C GLU A 88 3.82 -18.03 3.50
N THR A 89 4.01 -17.33 4.62
CA THR A 89 5.32 -16.97 5.17
C THR A 89 5.54 -17.51 6.59
N ASP A 90 4.79 -18.55 7.00
CA ASP A 90 4.90 -19.13 8.35
C ASP A 90 6.29 -19.72 8.65
N ASN A 91 6.94 -20.21 7.60
CA ASN A 91 8.20 -20.94 7.67
C ASN A 91 9.42 -20.00 7.57
N MET A 92 9.17 -18.69 7.46
CA MET A 92 10.19 -17.66 7.31
C MET A 92 10.51 -17.04 8.67
N ASN A 93 11.71 -16.47 8.80
CA ASN A 93 12.06 -15.75 10.03
C ASN A 93 11.08 -14.58 10.28
N HIS A 94 10.49 -14.51 11.48
CA HIS A 94 9.52 -13.47 11.84
C HIS A 94 10.01 -12.05 11.58
N ASN A 95 11.25 -11.70 11.95
CA ASN A 95 11.77 -10.35 11.73
C ASN A 95 11.90 -10.02 10.24
N TRP A 96 12.24 -11.02 9.42
CA TRP A 96 12.40 -10.83 7.98
C TRP A 96 11.07 -10.68 7.27
N ARG A 97 10.10 -11.57 7.55
CA ARG A 97 8.76 -11.44 6.97
C ARG A 97 8.07 -10.14 7.43
N ASP A 98 8.20 -9.78 8.70
CA ASP A 98 7.60 -8.54 9.21
C ASP A 98 8.21 -7.32 8.53
N PHE A 99 9.53 -7.31 8.28
CA PHE A 99 10.19 -6.27 7.49
C PHE A 99 9.66 -6.21 6.05
N MET A 100 9.53 -7.35 5.38
CA MET A 100 9.08 -7.42 3.99
C MET A 100 7.63 -6.96 3.85
N TRP A 101 6.75 -7.34 4.77
CA TRP A 101 5.39 -6.83 4.81
C TRP A 101 5.34 -5.31 5.05
N HIS A 102 5.87 -4.84 6.17
CA HIS A 102 5.67 -3.44 6.57
C HIS A 102 6.44 -2.46 5.68
N TYR A 103 7.71 -2.76 5.39
CA TYR A 103 8.57 -1.80 4.69
C TYR A 103 8.46 -1.91 3.17
N LYS A 104 8.44 -3.12 2.60
CA LYS A 104 8.42 -3.30 1.14
C LYS A 104 7.02 -3.28 0.58
N TRP A 105 6.11 -4.07 1.14
CA TRP A 105 4.76 -4.15 0.63
C TRP A 105 3.93 -2.94 1.06
N ALA A 106 3.76 -2.74 2.36
CA ALA A 106 2.79 -1.79 2.87
C ALA A 106 3.24 -0.33 2.67
N ASN A 107 4.42 0.05 3.16
CA ASN A 107 4.88 1.44 3.12
C ASN A 107 5.26 1.95 1.72
N ILE A 108 5.65 1.08 0.80
CA ILE A 108 6.02 1.50 -0.55
C ILE A 108 4.87 1.29 -1.52
N TYR A 109 4.30 0.08 -1.57
CA TYR A 109 3.32 -0.28 -2.59
C TYR A 109 1.91 0.12 -2.19
N LEU A 110 1.40 -0.35 -1.03
CA LEU A 110 0.04 0.02 -0.58
C LEU A 110 -0.13 1.53 -0.38
N TYR A 111 0.89 2.20 0.16
CA TYR A 111 0.90 3.66 0.28
C TYR A 111 0.69 4.39 -1.05
N LYS A 112 1.37 3.96 -2.11
CA LYS A 112 1.22 4.58 -3.45
C LYS A 112 -0.18 4.38 -3.99
N VAL A 113 -0.73 3.18 -3.91
CA VAL A 113 -2.06 2.90 -4.42
C VAL A 113 -3.13 3.65 -3.62
N HIS A 114 -3.01 3.65 -2.29
CA HIS A 114 -3.89 4.42 -1.41
C HIS A 114 -3.87 5.91 -1.75
N LYS A 115 -2.69 6.48 -1.99
CA LYS A 115 -2.54 7.88 -2.44
C LYS A 115 -3.22 8.13 -3.78
N LEU A 116 -3.10 7.22 -4.74
CA LEU A 116 -3.74 7.35 -6.05
C LEU A 116 -5.26 7.32 -5.95
N ILE A 117 -5.81 6.40 -5.14
CA ILE A 117 -7.26 6.34 -4.87
C ILE A 117 -7.74 7.67 -4.24
N ASN A 118 -7.01 8.20 -3.26
CA ASN A 118 -7.33 9.49 -2.66
C ASN A 118 -7.31 10.64 -3.68
N ILE A 119 -6.38 10.65 -4.62
CA ILE A 119 -6.34 11.66 -5.70
C ILE A 119 -7.56 11.51 -6.60
N THR A 120 -7.92 10.29 -7.00
CA THR A 120 -9.10 10.01 -7.83
C THR A 120 -10.40 10.44 -7.16
N LEU A 121 -10.54 10.22 -5.86
CA LEU A 121 -11.68 10.67 -5.08
C LEU A 121 -11.74 12.20 -4.99
N LYS A 122 -10.60 12.88 -4.81
CA LYS A 122 -10.56 14.35 -4.67
C LYS A 122 -10.77 15.11 -5.97
N ASP A 123 -10.60 14.48 -7.12
CA ASP A 123 -10.85 15.11 -8.40
C ASP A 123 -12.36 15.32 -8.60
N LEU A 124 -12.83 16.55 -8.70
CA LEU A 124 -14.28 16.82 -8.80
C LEU A 124 -14.79 16.85 -10.25
N THR A 125 -13.87 16.75 -11.21
CA THR A 125 -14.14 16.90 -12.65
C THR A 125 -14.47 15.58 -13.35
N ASN A 126 -14.04 14.46 -12.78
CA ASN A 126 -14.30 13.12 -13.31
C ASN A 126 -15.65 12.57 -12.81
N PRO A 127 -16.47 11.94 -13.67
CA PRO A 127 -17.75 11.34 -13.27
C PRO A 127 -17.59 10.27 -12.17
N ILE A 128 -18.60 10.12 -11.29
CA ILE A 128 -18.60 9.13 -10.20
C ILE A 128 -18.36 7.71 -10.72
N HIS A 129 -19.02 7.33 -11.81
CA HIS A 129 -18.89 6.01 -12.40
C HIS A 129 -17.42 5.69 -12.78
N ASP A 130 -16.75 6.64 -13.41
CA ASP A 130 -15.37 6.45 -13.89
C ASP A 130 -14.37 6.39 -12.71
N LYS A 131 -14.67 7.11 -11.62
CA LYS A 131 -13.93 6.97 -10.35
C LYS A 131 -14.08 5.57 -9.78
N GLU A 132 -15.30 5.07 -9.71
CA GLU A 132 -15.61 3.75 -9.16
C GLU A 132 -14.90 2.66 -9.96
N GLU A 133 -14.92 2.72 -11.29
CA GLU A 133 -14.20 1.79 -12.16
C GLU A 133 -12.69 1.85 -11.93
N THR A 134 -12.13 3.07 -11.85
CA THR A 134 -10.71 3.28 -11.61
C THR A 134 -10.28 2.70 -10.26
N ILE A 135 -11.00 3.03 -9.19
CA ILE A 135 -10.69 2.56 -7.82
C ILE A 135 -10.81 1.04 -7.73
N THR A 136 -11.87 0.47 -8.33
CA THR A 136 -12.07 -0.99 -8.37
C THR A 136 -10.92 -1.69 -9.08
N THR A 137 -10.44 -1.10 -10.18
CA THR A 137 -9.27 -1.61 -10.92
C THR A 137 -8.01 -1.60 -10.07
N TRP A 138 -7.72 -0.49 -9.37
CA TRP A 138 -6.57 -0.41 -8.46
C TRP A 138 -6.64 -1.47 -7.34
N ILE A 139 -7.81 -1.65 -6.73
CA ILE A 139 -8.00 -2.65 -5.67
C ILE A 139 -7.77 -4.06 -6.21
N LYS A 140 -8.28 -4.36 -7.41
CA LYS A 140 -8.08 -5.64 -8.08
C LYS A 140 -6.59 -5.89 -8.38
N TRP A 141 -5.87 -4.91 -8.89
CA TRP A 141 -4.43 -5.07 -9.17
C TRP A 141 -3.61 -5.35 -7.92
N ILE A 142 -3.94 -4.76 -6.77
CA ILE A 142 -3.23 -5.10 -5.52
C ILE A 142 -3.46 -6.59 -5.16
N GLN A 143 -4.66 -7.13 -5.40
CA GLN A 143 -4.98 -8.54 -5.17
C GLN A 143 -4.19 -9.48 -6.07
N GLU A 144 -3.83 -9.04 -7.28
CA GLU A 144 -2.99 -9.81 -8.20
C GLU A 144 -1.50 -9.63 -7.84
N ASP A 145 -1.06 -8.40 -7.56
CA ASP A 145 0.33 -8.05 -7.27
C ASP A 145 0.87 -8.68 -5.98
N ILE A 146 0.01 -8.96 -4.99
CA ILE A 146 0.43 -9.65 -3.78
C ILE A 146 0.91 -11.08 -4.07
N GLU A 147 0.33 -11.75 -5.07
CA GLU A 147 0.74 -13.10 -5.46
C GLU A 147 2.15 -13.07 -6.06
N TYR A 148 2.43 -12.10 -6.93
CA TYR A 148 3.77 -11.88 -7.47
C TYR A 148 4.78 -11.51 -6.38
N PHE A 149 4.39 -10.68 -5.42
CA PHE A 149 5.23 -10.34 -4.28
C PHE A 149 5.58 -11.58 -3.45
N LEU A 150 4.58 -12.41 -3.12
CA LEU A 150 4.76 -13.65 -2.37
C LEU A 150 5.67 -14.64 -3.09
N PHE A 151 5.50 -14.81 -4.40
CA PHE A 151 6.37 -15.66 -5.21
C PHE A 151 7.84 -15.20 -5.13
N ASN A 152 8.10 -13.91 -5.34
CA ASN A 152 9.44 -13.36 -5.25
C ASN A 152 10.04 -13.48 -3.84
N LEU A 153 9.20 -13.32 -2.81
CA LEU A 153 9.60 -13.49 -1.42
C LEU A 153 10.05 -14.92 -1.13
N GLN A 154 9.31 -15.92 -1.62
CA GLN A 154 9.70 -17.33 -1.47
C GLN A 154 11.04 -17.64 -2.16
N VAL A 155 11.25 -17.11 -3.37
CA VAL A 155 12.52 -17.26 -4.11
C VAL A 155 13.68 -16.62 -3.33
N GLU A 156 13.49 -15.41 -2.79
CA GLU A 156 14.51 -14.74 -1.98
C GLU A 156 14.82 -15.50 -0.69
N TRP A 157 13.80 -16.04 -0.02
CA TRP A 157 13.96 -16.84 1.18
C TRP A 157 14.76 -18.13 0.92
N LEU A 158 14.43 -18.87 -0.13
CA LEU A 158 15.18 -20.07 -0.54
C LEU A 158 16.64 -19.77 -0.84
N ARG A 159 16.92 -18.61 -1.46
CA ARG A 159 18.29 -18.15 -1.70
C ARG A 159 19.04 -17.89 -0.40
N ILE A 160 18.40 -17.25 0.58
CA ILE A 160 18.99 -17.01 1.91
C ILE A 160 19.35 -18.34 2.57
N LEU A 161 18.41 -19.28 2.62
CA LEU A 161 18.64 -20.61 3.22
C LEU A 161 19.78 -21.38 2.53
N THR A 162 19.83 -21.34 1.20
CA THR A 162 20.89 -22.01 0.43
C THR A 162 22.27 -21.43 0.74
N LEU A 163 22.38 -20.11 0.87
CA LEU A 163 23.63 -19.45 1.24
C LEU A 163 24.04 -19.81 2.66
N GLU A 164 23.11 -19.78 3.62
CA GLU A 164 23.40 -20.16 5.01
C GLU A 164 23.93 -21.60 5.12
N LEU A 165 23.33 -22.54 4.38
CA LEU A 165 23.79 -23.93 4.32
C LEU A 165 25.19 -24.04 3.71
N PHE A 166 25.44 -23.33 2.61
CA PHE A 166 26.75 -23.34 1.96
C PHE A 166 27.87 -22.84 2.87
N TYR A 167 27.62 -21.78 3.64
CA TYR A 167 28.62 -21.24 4.57
C TYR A 167 28.82 -22.12 5.81
N LYS A 168 27.75 -22.74 6.34
CA LYS A 168 27.87 -23.69 7.46
C LYS A 168 28.69 -24.93 7.10
N ASN A 169 28.67 -25.39 5.85
CA ASN A 169 29.43 -26.55 5.41
C ASN A 169 30.90 -26.24 5.06
N LYS A 170 31.32 -24.98 5.18
CA LYS A 170 32.70 -24.52 4.94
C LYS A 170 33.50 -24.23 6.22
N GLU A 171 32.83 -24.20 7.37
CA GLU A 171 33.43 -24.15 8.70
C GLU A 171 33.69 -25.57 9.22
#